data_AF-A0A533RJ31-F1
#
_entry.id   AF-A0A533RJ31-F1
#
_cell.length_a   1.000
_cell.length_b   1.000
_cell.length_c   1.000
_cell.angle_alpha   90.00
_cell.angle_beta   90.00
_cell.angle_gamma   90.00
#
_symmetry.space_group_name_H-M   'P 1'
#
loop_
_entity.id
_entity.type
_entity.pdbx_description
1 polymer ?
#
loop_
_entity_poly.entity_id
_entity_poly.type
_entity_poly.pdbx_seq_one_letter_code
_entity_poly.pdbx_strand_id
1 'polypeptide(L)'
;MTMLENAWVRLVNNWLHDFSSGLWGACVLVIWLLRGRLTGAGMEVAAALGDAQMLMWRVLLAALAFITLTGAVRLFYWRKATPAEEMPAKRPALIGKHVAFLVIYGGGTLWAWTLVR
;
A
#
# COMPACT_ATOMS: atom_id res chain seq x y z
N MET A 1 -27.39 -9.80 10.62
CA MET A 1 -26.38 -9.46 9.60
C MET A 1 -25.34 -8.57 10.25
N THR A 2 -24.10 -9.03 10.41
CA THR A 2 -23.03 -8.15 10.89
C THR A 2 -22.71 -7.11 9.81
N MET A 3 -22.23 -5.91 10.17
CA MET A 3 -21.82 -4.88 9.19
C MET A 3 -20.85 -5.43 8.13
N LEU A 4 -20.03 -6.43 8.50
CA LEU A 4 -19.05 -7.08 7.63
C LEU A 4 -19.65 -8.11 6.65
N GLU A 5 -20.90 -8.52 6.85
CA GLU A 5 -21.65 -9.38 5.91
C GLU A 5 -22.33 -8.57 4.81
N ASN A 6 -22.41 -7.24 4.95
CA ASN A 6 -22.99 -6.36 3.95
C ASN A 6 -22.13 -6.35 2.67
N ALA A 7 -22.74 -6.66 1.53
CA ALA A 7 -22.07 -6.74 0.24
C ALA A 7 -21.40 -5.40 -0.16
N TRP A 8 -22.04 -4.27 0.13
CA TRP A 8 -21.49 -2.94 -0.15
C TRP A 8 -20.25 -2.65 0.68
N VAL A 9 -20.24 -3.02 1.96
CA VAL A 9 -19.06 -2.85 2.83
C VAL A 9 -17.87 -3.64 2.29
N ARG A 10 -18.10 -4.89 1.86
CA ARG A 10 -17.04 -5.72 1.25
C ARG A 10 -16.54 -5.13 -0.07
N LEU A 11 -17.45 -4.66 -0.93
CA LEU A 11 -17.11 -4.05 -2.21
C LEU A 11 -16.25 -2.80 -2.00
N VAL A 12 -16.67 -1.89 -1.13
CA VAL A 12 -15.94 -0.66 -0.83
C VAL A 12 -14.59 -0.96 -0.19
N ASN A 13 -14.53 -1.88 0.78
CA ASN A 13 -13.26 -2.28 1.38
C ASN A 13 -12.29 -2.88 0.35
N ASN A 14 -12.81 -3.70 -0.57
CA ASN A 14 -12.01 -4.29 -1.62
C ASN A 14 -11.46 -3.24 -2.58
N TRP A 15 -12.33 -2.34 -3.04
CA TRP A 15 -11.93 -1.24 -3.91
C TRP A 15 -10.89 -0.34 -3.22
N LEU A 16 -11.11 0.05 -1.96
CA LEU A 16 -10.17 0.89 -1.20
C LEU A 16 -8.81 0.21 -1.05
N HIS A 17 -8.79 -1.10 -0.76
CA HIS A 17 -7.55 -1.85 -0.64
C HIS A 17 -6.75 -1.86 -1.94
N ASP A 18 -7.41 -2.21 -3.04
CA ASP A 18 -6.76 -2.38 -4.33
C ASP A 18 -6.35 -1.02 -4.92
N PHE A 19 -7.19 0.01 -4.76
CA PHE A 19 -6.87 1.40 -5.10
C PHE A 19 -5.66 1.90 -4.32
N SER A 20 -5.63 1.67 -3.00
CA SER A 20 -4.53 2.13 -2.14
C SER A 20 -3.22 1.41 -2.49
N SER A 21 -3.27 0.13 -2.87
CA SER A 21 -2.08 -0.58 -3.39
C SER A 21 -1.54 0.04 -4.67
N GLY A 22 -2.43 0.38 -5.62
CA GLY A 22 -2.04 1.08 -6.85
C GLY A 22 -1.46 2.46 -6.56
N LEU A 23 -2.10 3.22 -5.67
CA LEU A 23 -1.66 4.55 -5.26
C LEU A 23 -0.28 4.50 -4.58
N TRP A 24 -0.06 3.55 -3.67
CA TRP A 24 1.26 3.35 -3.04
C TRP A 24 2.36 3.14 -4.10
N GLY A 25 2.13 2.24 -5.07
CA GLY A 25 3.09 1.97 -6.14
C GLY A 25 3.34 3.18 -7.04
N ALA A 26 2.28 3.92 -7.38
CA ALA A 26 2.39 5.16 -8.13
C ALA A 26 3.22 6.21 -7.39
N CYS A 27 3.01 6.39 -6.07
CA CYS A 27 3.80 7.32 -5.27
C CYS A 27 5.29 6.93 -5.25
N VAL A 28 5.63 5.64 -5.11
CA VAL A 28 7.03 5.18 -5.17
C VAL A 28 7.67 5.59 -6.51
N LEU A 29 6.98 5.34 -7.63
CA LEU A 29 7.47 5.68 -8.96
C LEU A 29 7.63 7.19 -9.16
N VAL A 30 6.65 7.98 -8.73
CA VAL A 30 6.71 9.45 -8.83
C VAL A 30 7.86 10.00 -7.99
N ILE A 31 8.06 9.50 -6.76
CA ILE A 31 9.18 9.90 -5.91
C ILE A 31 10.52 9.65 -6.62
N TRP A 32 10.69 8.48 -7.24
CA TRP A 32 11.89 8.15 -8.01
C TRP A 32 12.09 9.08 -9.21
N LEU A 33 11.03 9.35 -9.98
CA LEU A 33 11.09 10.27 -11.12
C LEU A 33 11.47 11.69 -10.68
N LEU A 34 10.87 12.20 -9.60
CA LEU A 34 11.16 13.53 -9.06
C LEU A 34 12.62 13.64 -8.59
N ARG A 35 13.13 12.62 -7.88
CA ARG A 35 14.52 12.60 -7.42
C ARG A 35 15.51 12.72 -8.58
N GLY A 36 15.23 12.06 -9.70
CA GLY A 36 16.07 12.16 -10.91
C GLY A 36 16.06 13.53 -11.59
N ARG A 37 15.09 14.39 -11.28
CA ARG A 37 14.99 15.76 -11.83
C ARG A 37 15.60 16.83 -10.94
N LEU A 38 15.94 16.50 -9.69
CA LEU A 38 16.59 17.43 -8.77
C LEU A 38 18.04 17.74 -9.17
N THR A 39 18.75 16.77 -9.73
CA THR A 39 20.13 16.94 -10.19
C THR A 39 20.16 17.81 -11.45
N GLY A 40 20.52 19.09 -11.29
CA GLY A 40 20.62 20.07 -12.39
C GLY A 40 19.46 21.06 -12.48
N ALA A 41 18.49 20.99 -11.58
CA ALA A 41 17.45 22.01 -11.46
C ALA A 41 18.01 23.28 -10.81
N GLY A 42 17.56 24.45 -11.27
CA GLY A 42 17.78 25.72 -10.56
C GLY A 42 17.13 25.70 -9.17
N MET A 43 17.61 26.55 -8.25
CA MET A 43 17.21 26.51 -6.82
C MET A 43 15.69 26.52 -6.60
N GLU A 44 14.96 27.37 -7.32
CA GLU A 44 13.50 27.48 -7.18
C GLU A 44 12.77 26.21 -7.64
N VAL A 45 13.19 25.65 -8.77
CA VAL A 45 12.63 24.39 -9.30
C VAL A 45 12.98 23.22 -8.38
N ALA A 46 14.21 23.18 -7.85
CA ALA A 46 14.63 22.15 -6.92
C ALA A 46 13.79 22.18 -5.63
N ALA A 47 13.47 23.37 -5.11
CA ALA A 47 12.59 23.52 -3.94
C ALA A 47 11.19 22.98 -4.22
N ALA A 48 10.56 23.39 -5.33
CA ALA A 48 9.22 22.93 -5.71
C ALA A 48 9.15 21.41 -5.94
N LEU A 49 10.17 20.82 -6.57
CA LEU A 49 10.28 19.37 -6.75
C LEU A 49 10.46 18.64 -5.42
N GLY A 50 11.24 19.20 -4.49
CA GLY A 50 11.41 18.66 -3.14
C GLY A 50 10.09 18.63 -2.36
N ASP A 51 9.31 19.72 -2.41
CA ASP A 51 7.99 19.80 -1.77
C ASP A 51 7.01 18.78 -2.38
N ALA A 52 6.99 18.64 -3.70
CA ALA A 52 6.18 17.64 -4.39
C ALA A 52 6.59 16.21 -3.99
N GLN A 53 7.89 15.95 -3.85
CA GLN A 53 8.42 14.66 -3.45
C GLN A 53 8.03 14.32 -2.00
N MET A 54 8.09 15.30 -1.09
CA MET A 54 7.65 15.15 0.29
C MET A 54 6.12 14.95 0.41
N LEU A 55 5.34 15.63 -0.44
CA LEU A 55 3.90 15.41 -0.51
C LEU A 55 3.58 13.97 -0.95
N MET A 56 4.22 13.48 -2.01
CA MET A 56 4.05 12.10 -2.47
C MET A 56 4.47 11.07 -1.41
N TRP A 57 5.51 11.37 -0.63
CA TRP A 57 5.89 10.54 0.52
C TRP A 57 4.77 10.44 1.57
N ARG A 58 4.11 11.55 1.90
CA ARG A 58 2.97 11.55 2.83
C ARG A 58 1.77 10.77 2.28
N VAL A 59 1.47 10.92 0.98
CA VAL A 59 0.41 10.16 0.31
C VAL A 59 0.72 8.67 0.28
N LEU A 60 1.98 8.29 0.05
CA LEU A 60 2.46 6.90 0.12
C LEU A 60 2.19 6.30 1.50
N LEU A 61 2.54 7.01 2.59
CA LEU A 61 2.30 6.55 3.95
C LEU A 61 0.80 6.40 4.26
N ALA A 62 -0.03 7.35 3.79
CA ALA A 62 -1.47 7.25 3.91
C ALA A 62 -2.00 6.00 3.16
N ALA A 63 -1.57 5.79 1.92
CA ALA A 63 -1.95 4.62 1.13
C ALA A 63 -1.54 3.30 1.84
N LEU A 64 -0.33 3.24 2.41
CA LEU A 64 0.14 2.09 3.19
C LEU A 64 -0.73 1.82 4.42
N ALA A 65 -1.14 2.87 5.14
CA ALA A 65 -2.08 2.76 6.25
C ALA A 65 -3.44 2.20 5.78
N PHE A 66 -3.99 2.70 4.67
CA PHE A 66 -5.26 2.20 4.12
C PHE A 66 -5.16 0.74 3.66
N ILE A 67 -4.09 0.32 2.99
CA ILE A 67 -3.86 -1.09 2.62
C ILE A 67 -3.88 -1.97 3.86
N THR A 68 -3.19 -1.55 4.92
CA THR A 68 -3.08 -2.31 6.17
C THR A 68 -4.44 -2.44 6.86
N LEU A 69 -5.16 -1.33 7.01
CA LEU A 69 -6.48 -1.31 7.66
C LEU A 69 -7.50 -2.14 6.89
N THR A 70 -7.61 -1.93 5.58
CA THR A 70 -8.55 -2.67 4.72
C THR A 70 -8.17 -4.14 4.59
N GLY A 71 -6.87 -4.47 4.60
CA GLY A 71 -6.35 -5.83 4.63
C GLY A 71 -6.69 -6.57 5.91
N ALA A 72 -6.62 -5.89 7.06
CA ALA A 72 -7.08 -6.45 8.34
C ALA A 72 -8.58 -6.78 8.30
N VAL A 73 -9.40 -5.88 7.74
CA VAL A 73 -10.83 -6.15 7.49
C VAL A 73 -11.01 -7.35 6.57
N ARG A 74 -10.18 -7.49 5.51
CA ARG A 74 -10.19 -8.66 4.62
C ARG A 74 -9.98 -9.99 5.37
N LEU A 75 -9.06 -9.99 6.33
CA LEU A 75 -8.74 -11.18 7.11
C LEU A 75 -9.92 -11.65 7.97
N PHE A 76 -10.70 -10.72 8.54
CA PHE A 76 -11.84 -11.05 9.40
C PHE A 76 -12.92 -11.86 8.66
N TYR A 77 -13.33 -11.42 7.47
CA TYR A 77 -14.35 -12.15 6.72
C TYR A 77 -13.77 -13.39 6.01
N TRP A 78 -12.50 -13.38 5.62
CA TRP A 78 -11.86 -14.58 5.04
C TRP A 78 -11.86 -15.75 6.02
N ARG A 79 -11.55 -15.50 7.29
CA ARG A 79 -11.56 -16.53 8.34
C ARG A 79 -12.96 -17.10 8.59
N LYS A 80 -14.01 -16.28 8.45
CA LYS A 80 -15.40 -16.73 8.59
C LYS A 80 -15.90 -17.51 7.38
N ALA A 81 -15.44 -17.17 6.18
CA ALA A 81 -15.93 -17.74 4.93
C ALA A 81 -15.19 -19.02 4.52
N THR A 82 -14.03 -19.32 5.11
CA THR A 82 -13.23 -20.48 4.69
C THR A 82 -13.59 -21.72 5.51
N PRO A 83 -13.95 -22.84 4.87
CA PRO A 83 -14.23 -24.11 5.55
C PRO A 83 -13.02 -24.61 6.35
N ALA A 84 -13.28 -25.32 7.46
CA ALA A 84 -12.24 -25.77 8.39
C ALA A 84 -11.28 -26.78 7.73
N GLU A 85 -11.80 -27.62 6.84
CA GLU A 85 -11.06 -28.60 6.06
C GLU A 85 -10.05 -27.97 5.08
N GLU A 86 -10.31 -26.74 4.61
CA GLU A 86 -9.42 -26.05 3.67
C GLU A 86 -8.34 -25.21 4.38
N MET A 87 -8.48 -24.98 5.69
CA MET A 87 -7.55 -24.15 6.47
C MET A 87 -6.10 -24.63 6.45
N PRO A 88 -5.79 -25.93 6.62
CA PRO A 88 -4.41 -26.41 6.62
C PRO A 88 -3.67 -26.14 5.31
N ALA A 89 -4.37 -26.26 4.17
CA ALA A 89 -3.80 -26.01 2.85
C ALA A 89 -3.66 -24.52 2.54
N LYS A 90 -4.64 -23.69 2.94
CA LYS A 90 -4.65 -22.26 2.63
C LYS A 90 -3.74 -21.41 3.52
N ARG A 91 -3.49 -21.84 4.76
CA ARG A 91 -2.66 -21.11 5.74
C ARG A 91 -1.23 -20.83 5.26
N PRO A 92 -0.43 -21.79 4.75
CA PRO A 92 0.92 -21.51 4.28
C PRO A 92 0.93 -20.55 3.09
N ALA A 93 -0.01 -20.70 2.15
CA ALA A 93 -0.16 -19.76 1.05
C ALA A 93 -0.50 -18.34 1.55
N LEU A 94 -1.37 -18.23 2.56
CA LEU A 94 -1.70 -16.96 3.19
C LEU A 94 -0.48 -16.32 3.87
N ILE A 95 0.35 -17.11 4.55
CA ILE A 95 1.59 -16.60 5.18
C ILE A 95 2.56 -16.15 4.10
N GLY A 96 2.81 -16.97 3.09
CA GLY A 96 3.73 -16.68 1.99
C GLY A 96 3.40 -15.37 1.29
N LYS A 97 2.12 -15.13 0.96
CA LYS A 97 1.73 -13.86 0.33
C LYS A 97 1.97 -12.64 1.23
N HIS A 98 1.77 -12.74 2.54
CA HIS A 98 2.00 -11.61 3.45
C HIS A 98 3.48 -11.34 3.64
N VAL A 99 4.32 -12.38 3.66
CA VAL A 99 5.78 -12.21 3.65
C VAL A 99 6.21 -11.50 2.37
N ALA A 100 5.72 -11.93 1.20
CA ALA A 100 6.00 -11.26 -0.06
C ALA A 100 5.54 -9.80 -0.05
N PHE A 101 4.34 -9.52 0.46
CA PHE A 101 3.82 -8.16 0.61
C PHE A 101 4.65 -7.31 1.59
N LEU A 102 5.10 -7.86 2.72
CA LEU A 102 5.99 -7.15 3.64
C LEU A 102 7.31 -6.78 2.96
N VAL A 103 7.88 -7.68 2.17
CA VAL A 103 9.11 -7.40 1.42
C VAL A 103 8.88 -6.32 0.36
N ILE A 104 7.79 -6.41 -0.42
CA ILE A 104 7.49 -5.46 -1.49
C ILE A 104 7.12 -4.09 -0.92
N TYR A 105 6.10 -4.02 -0.05
CA TYR A 105 5.64 -2.76 0.52
C TYR A 105 6.67 -2.16 1.47
N GLY A 106 7.27 -2.97 2.35
CA GLY A 106 8.31 -2.52 3.26
C GLY A 106 9.56 -2.07 2.51
N GLY A 107 10.07 -2.89 1.59
CA GLY A 107 11.23 -2.58 0.78
C GLY A 107 11.02 -1.35 -0.11
N GLY A 108 9.90 -1.26 -0.80
CA GLY A 108 9.56 -0.09 -1.63
C GLY A 108 9.38 1.18 -0.82
N THR A 109 8.80 1.10 0.38
CA THR A 109 8.65 2.24 1.29
C THR A 109 10.00 2.70 1.84
N LEU A 110 10.85 1.76 2.27
CA LEU A 110 12.21 2.08 2.72
C LEU A 110 13.05 2.67 1.59
N TRP A 111 12.93 2.14 0.38
CA TRP A 111 13.62 2.69 -0.79
C TRP A 111 13.13 4.10 -1.11
N ALA A 112 11.82 4.34 -1.15
CA ALA A 112 11.26 5.68 -1.34
C ALA A 112 11.75 6.67 -0.26
N TRP A 113 11.87 6.24 0.99
CA TRP A 113 12.47 7.05 2.06
C TRP A 113 13.91 7.47 1.73
N THR A 114 14.73 6.58 1.18
CA THR A 114 16.10 6.92 0.79
C THR A 114 16.20 7.96 -0.32
N LEU A 115 15.14 8.13 -1.12
CA LEU A 115 15.08 9.09 -2.22
C LEU A 115 14.61 10.46 -1.76
N VAL A 116 13.72 10.51 -0.77
CA VAL A 116 13.12 11.74 -0.22
C VAL A 116 14.08 12.47 0.72
N ARG A 117 15.01 11.75 1.35
CA ARG A 117 16.06 12.33 2.20
C ARG A 117 17.23 12.96 1.44
#